data_AF-A0A843JMZ3-F1
#
_entry.id   AF-A0A843JMZ3-F1
#
_cell.length_a   1.000
_cell.length_b   1.000
_cell.length_c   1.000
_cell.angle_alpha   90.00
_cell.angle_beta   90.00
_cell.angle_gamma   90.00
#
_symmetry.space_group_name_H-M   'P 1'
#
loop_
_entity.id
_entity.type
_entity.pdbx_description
1 polymer ?
#
loop_
_entity_poly.entity_id
_entity_poly.type
_entity_poly.pdbx_seq_one_letter_code
_entity_poly.pdbx_strand_id
1 'polypeptide(L)'
;MAQTLAANGKETRLWCDRCGTLVLGRRCACGSEPRSFEINSPGDIRPCMGEGVDLILSLFRDTFGTDEPLKGKMIFLNKIPGEDRTDEIVAHGAVLGIVRFDLRENRHILEIRQAGAELFNACARKNIVTFGSMSGHLKGKSIPGENI
;
A
#
# COMPACT_ATOMS: atom_id res chain seq x y z
N MET A 1 7.79 16.72 -27.45
CA MET A 1 8.12 17.59 -26.30
C MET A 1 7.56 16.91 -25.06
N ALA A 2 8.42 16.29 -24.26
CA ALA A 2 8.00 15.69 -23.00
C ALA A 2 7.85 16.83 -21.99
N GLN A 3 6.63 17.07 -21.53
CA GLN A 3 6.42 17.99 -20.40
C GLN A 3 7.16 17.39 -19.21
N THR A 4 8.19 18.10 -18.75
CA THR A 4 8.82 17.84 -17.45
C THR A 4 7.76 18.14 -16.40
N LEU A 5 7.08 17.09 -15.93
CA LEU A 5 6.29 17.15 -14.71
C LEU A 5 7.23 17.60 -13.60
N ALA A 6 7.03 18.81 -13.08
CA ALA A 6 7.66 19.23 -11.85
C ALA A 6 7.27 18.20 -10.77
N ALA A 7 8.23 17.41 -10.29
CA ALA A 7 7.96 16.35 -9.34
C ALA A 7 7.53 16.99 -8.01
N ASN A 8 6.23 16.96 -7.71
CA ASN A 8 5.66 17.34 -6.41
C ASN A 8 5.98 16.28 -5.32
N GLY A 9 7.25 15.84 -5.24
CA GLY A 9 7.67 14.75 -4.36
C GLY A 9 7.06 13.38 -4.72
N LYS A 10 6.67 13.18 -5.99
CA LYS A 10 6.12 11.92 -6.48
C LYS A 10 6.81 11.46 -7.76
N GLU A 11 6.88 10.14 -7.91
CA GLU A 11 7.47 9.43 -9.05
C GLU A 11 6.42 8.54 -9.70
N THR A 12 6.33 8.59 -11.03
CA THR A 12 5.46 7.67 -11.79
C THR A 12 6.18 6.33 -12.00
N ARG A 13 5.45 5.24 -11.77
CA ARG A 13 5.86 3.87 -12.05
C ARG A 13 4.80 3.16 -12.87
N LEU A 14 5.20 2.08 -13.53
CA LEU A 14 4.34 1.28 -14.40
C LEU A 14 4.14 -0.10 -13.80
N TRP A 15 2.90 -0.60 -13.87
CA TRP A 15 2.50 -1.90 -13.35
C TRP A 15 1.80 -2.72 -14.42
N CYS A 16 2.13 -4.01 -14.51
CA CYS A 16 1.42 -4.96 -15.36
C CYS A 16 0.44 -5.77 -14.51
N ASP A 17 -0.87 -5.55 -14.68
CA ASP A 17 -1.89 -6.31 -13.94
C ASP A 17 -1.93 -7.79 -14.35
N ARG A 18 -1.51 -8.14 -15.57
CA ARG A 18 -1.45 -9.54 -16.03
C ARG A 18 -0.37 -10.34 -15.32
N CYS A 19 0.83 -9.77 -15.16
CA CYS A 19 1.94 -10.43 -14.48
C CYS A 19 2.01 -10.13 -12.98
N GLY A 20 1.30 -9.10 -12.53
CA GLY A 20 1.36 -8.60 -11.15
C GLY A 20 2.73 -8.03 -10.77
N THR A 21 3.38 -7.28 -11.67
CA THR A 21 4.76 -6.80 -11.46
C THR A 21 5.03 -5.40 -12.01
N LEU A 22 6.12 -4.79 -11.54
CA LEU A 22 6.63 -3.53 -12.06
C LEU A 22 7.14 -3.69 -13.50
N VAL A 23 6.90 -2.68 -14.31
CA VAL A 23 7.43 -2.58 -15.66
C VAL A 23 8.43 -1.43 -15.71
N LEU A 24 9.67 -1.76 -16.11
CA LEU A 24 10.75 -0.77 -16.25
C LEU A 24 10.83 -0.14 -17.65
N GLY A 25 10.27 -0.83 -18.66
CA GLY A 25 10.20 -0.36 -20.04
C GLY A 25 8.83 0.22 -20.39
N ARG A 26 8.55 0.31 -21.70
CA ARG A 26 7.24 0.79 -22.20
C ARG A 26 6.14 -0.27 -22.12
N ARG A 27 6.49 -1.55 -22.28
CA ARG A 27 5.57 -2.69 -22.24
C ARG A 27 6.11 -3.79 -21.33
N CYS A 28 5.22 -4.61 -20.79
CA CYS A 28 5.63 -5.79 -20.03
C CYS A 28 6.24 -6.85 -20.96
N ALA A 29 7.10 -7.71 -20.42
CA ALA A 29 7.65 -8.86 -21.14
C ALA A 29 6.56 -9.81 -21.67
N CYS A 30 5.38 -9.86 -21.04
CA CYS A 30 4.23 -10.63 -21.52
C CYS A 30 3.44 -9.95 -22.67
N GLY A 31 3.86 -8.76 -23.10
CA GLY A 31 3.21 -7.97 -24.15
C GLY A 31 2.04 -7.10 -23.68
N SER A 32 1.58 -7.22 -22.43
CA SER A 32 0.51 -6.33 -21.92
C SER A 32 1.00 -4.88 -21.80
N GLU A 33 0.08 -3.95 -22.08
CA GLU A 33 0.26 -2.53 -21.80
C GLU A 33 0.16 -2.30 -20.28
N PRO A 34 1.15 -1.68 -19.64
CA PRO A 34 1.10 -1.41 -18.21
C PRO A 34 0.23 -0.19 -17.91
N ARG A 35 -0.32 -0.13 -16.70
CA ARG A 35 -0.93 1.09 -16.16
C ARG A 35 0.05 1.86 -15.30
N SER A 36 -0.11 3.19 -15.24
CA SER A 36 0.67 4.04 -14.35
C SER A 36 0.10 4.04 -12.94
N PHE A 37 0.98 4.25 -11.97
CA PHE A 37 0.64 4.60 -10.59
C PHE A 37 1.75 5.49 -10.02
N GLU A 38 1.44 6.20 -8.94
CA GLU A 38 2.39 7.10 -8.29
C GLU A 38 2.92 6.51 -6.98
N ILE A 39 4.20 6.75 -6.72
CA ILE A 39 4.86 6.52 -5.43
C ILE A 39 5.50 7.83 -4.96
N ASN A 40 5.86 7.92 -3.68
CA ASN A 40 6.57 9.10 -3.18
C ASN A 40 8.06 9.08 -3.56
N SER A 41 8.63 10.27 -3.78
CA SER A 41 10.07 10.46 -3.99
C SER A 41 10.88 10.01 -2.75
N PRO A 42 12.12 9.50 -2.92
CA PRO A 42 12.94 9.47 -4.14
C PRO A 42 12.56 8.39 -5.16
N GLY A 43 11.54 7.57 -4.90
CA GLY A 43 11.10 6.51 -5.81
C GLY A 43 12.07 5.33 -5.89
N ASP A 44 12.85 5.10 -4.81
CA ASP A 44 13.73 3.95 -4.63
C ASP A 44 12.89 2.69 -4.34
N ILE A 45 12.27 2.19 -5.41
CA ILE A 45 11.39 1.02 -5.37
C ILE A 45 12.19 -0.26 -5.59
N ARG A 46 12.04 -1.22 -4.67
CA ARG A 46 12.77 -2.49 -4.65
C ARG A 46 11.84 -3.65 -4.32
N PRO A 47 12.09 -4.87 -4.84
CA PRO A 47 11.32 -6.04 -4.45
C PRO A 47 11.46 -6.31 -2.95
N CYS A 48 10.35 -6.66 -2.29
CA CYS A 48 10.35 -7.22 -0.96
C CYS A 48 10.68 -8.73 -1.07
N MET A 49 11.66 -9.21 -0.31
CA MET A 49 12.14 -10.60 -0.39
C MET A 49 12.37 -11.18 1.00
N GLY A 50 12.37 -12.52 1.09
CA GLY A 50 12.68 -13.26 2.32
C GLY A 50 11.78 -12.86 3.49
N GLU A 51 12.39 -12.69 4.67
CA GLU A 51 11.72 -12.33 5.92
C GLU A 51 10.93 -11.00 5.83
N GLY A 52 11.31 -10.11 4.91
CA GLY A 52 10.57 -8.87 4.66
C GLY A 52 9.14 -9.15 4.19
N VAL A 53 8.93 -10.18 3.36
CA VAL A 53 7.59 -10.58 2.90
C VAL A 53 6.77 -11.07 4.08
N ASP A 54 7.35 -11.92 4.93
CA ASP A 54 6.66 -12.48 6.10
C ASP A 54 6.24 -11.40 7.09
N LEU A 55 7.10 -10.39 7.30
CA LEU A 55 6.79 -9.20 8.10
C LEU A 55 5.62 -8.41 7.51
N ILE A 56 5.62 -8.11 6.21
CA ILE A 56 4.51 -7.37 5.60
C ILE A 56 3.21 -8.18 5.71
N LEU A 57 3.24 -9.48 5.41
CA LEU A 57 2.07 -10.33 5.54
C LEU A 57 1.55 -10.37 6.98
N SER A 58 2.42 -10.44 8.00
CA SER A 58 1.99 -10.40 9.40
C SER A 58 1.29 -9.09 9.76
N LEU A 59 1.81 -7.94 9.31
CA LEU A 59 1.20 -6.64 9.56
C LEU A 59 -0.23 -6.52 8.97
N PHE A 60 -0.45 -7.07 7.77
CA PHE A 60 -1.79 -7.12 7.18
C PHE A 60 -2.70 -8.14 7.90
N ARG A 61 -2.18 -9.30 8.33
CA ARG A 61 -2.94 -10.24 9.18
C ARG A 61 -3.35 -9.64 10.52
N ASP A 62 -2.49 -8.84 11.13
CA ASP A 62 -2.78 -8.18 12.40
C ASP A 62 -3.85 -7.10 12.23
N THR A 63 -3.74 -6.31 11.16
CA THR A 63 -4.67 -5.22 10.84
C THR A 63 -6.04 -5.73 10.37
N PHE A 64 -6.09 -6.70 9.44
CA PHE A 64 -7.33 -7.14 8.80
C PHE A 64 -7.77 -8.54 9.18
N GLY A 65 -6.97 -9.31 9.93
CA GLY A 65 -7.28 -10.71 10.24
C GLY A 65 -7.01 -11.69 9.10
N THR A 66 -6.42 -11.23 7.99
CA THR A 66 -6.03 -12.03 6.82
C THR A 66 -4.94 -11.31 6.04
N ASP A 67 -4.17 -12.05 5.24
CA ASP A 67 -3.20 -11.56 4.24
C ASP A 67 -3.49 -12.09 2.83
N GLU A 68 -4.65 -12.75 2.65
CA GLU A 68 -5.01 -13.47 1.45
C GLU A 68 -4.84 -12.66 0.14
N PRO A 69 -5.18 -11.36 0.07
CA PRO A 69 -4.94 -10.56 -1.15
C PRO A 69 -3.46 -10.38 -1.53
N LEU A 70 -2.53 -10.55 -0.59
CA LEU A 70 -1.10 -10.33 -0.78
C LEU A 70 -0.29 -11.62 -0.83
N LYS A 71 -0.80 -12.70 -0.25
CA LYS A 71 -0.10 -13.97 -0.18
C LYS A 71 0.25 -14.48 -1.59
N GLY A 72 1.54 -14.73 -1.82
CA GLY A 72 2.06 -15.20 -3.11
C GLY A 72 2.06 -14.14 -4.22
N LYS A 73 1.81 -12.86 -3.90
CA LYS A 73 1.90 -11.74 -4.85
C LYS A 73 3.24 -11.03 -4.68
N MET A 74 3.69 -10.37 -5.75
CA MET A 74 4.88 -9.53 -5.66
C MET A 74 4.57 -8.28 -4.85
N ILE A 75 5.39 -8.07 -3.82
CA ILE A 75 5.37 -6.88 -2.97
C ILE A 75 6.67 -6.13 -3.24
N PHE A 76 6.56 -4.82 -3.34
CA PHE A 76 7.67 -3.90 -3.48
C PHE A 76 7.64 -2.91 -2.32
N LEU A 77 8.82 -2.46 -1.92
CA LEU A 77 9.00 -1.42 -0.92
C LEU A 77 9.58 -0.20 -1.62
N ASN A 78 9.02 0.97 -1.36
CA ASN A 78 9.60 2.23 -1.81
C ASN A 78 10.07 3.04 -0.61
N LYS A 79 11.37 3.35 -0.54
CA LYS A 79 11.93 4.12 0.58
C LYS A 79 11.35 5.53 0.57
N ILE A 80 10.84 5.97 1.72
CA ILE A 80 10.35 7.34 1.92
C ILE A 80 11.02 8.01 3.13
N PRO A 81 11.01 9.35 3.22
CA PRO A 81 11.47 10.06 4.41
C PRO A 81 10.70 9.64 5.67
N GLY A 82 11.40 9.51 6.79
CA GLY A 82 10.85 9.11 8.09
C GLY A 82 11.94 9.02 9.15
N GLU A 83 11.53 8.82 10.40
CA GLU A 83 12.44 8.80 11.56
C GLU A 83 13.43 7.62 11.53
N ASP A 84 13.04 6.48 10.95
CA ASP A 84 13.89 5.29 10.76
C ASP A 84 13.57 4.53 9.44
N ARG A 85 13.35 3.21 9.49
CA ARG A 85 12.91 2.39 8.36
C ARG A 85 11.45 2.63 8.08
N THR A 86 11.22 3.64 7.25
CA THR A 86 9.92 3.95 6.66
C THR A 86 9.92 3.64 5.17
N ASP A 87 9.03 2.74 4.75
CA ASP A 87 8.86 2.34 3.36
C ASP A 87 7.36 2.31 3.00
N GLU A 88 7.02 2.76 1.80
CA GLU A 88 5.71 2.49 1.19
C GLU A 88 5.63 1.04 0.73
N ILE A 89 4.52 0.38 1.05
CA ILE A 89 4.23 -0.98 0.61
C ILE A 89 3.45 -0.89 -0.70
N VAL A 90 4.04 -1.40 -1.77
CA VAL A 90 3.47 -1.39 -3.12
C VAL A 90 3.16 -2.83 -3.55
N ALA A 91 1.91 -3.09 -3.89
CA ALA A 91 1.50 -4.31 -4.57
C ALA A 91 0.23 -4.02 -5.38
N HIS A 92 -0.07 -4.87 -6.36
CA HIS A 92 -1.22 -4.66 -7.26
C HIS A 92 -1.23 -3.24 -7.84
N GLY A 93 -0.06 -2.71 -8.22
CA GLY A 93 0.11 -1.39 -8.85
C GLY A 93 -0.46 -0.22 -8.05
N ALA A 94 -0.44 -0.29 -6.72
CA ALA A 94 -0.85 0.79 -5.85
C ALA A 94 0.01 0.81 -4.56
N VAL A 95 0.11 1.98 -3.94
CA VAL A 95 0.64 2.10 -2.57
C VAL A 95 -0.47 1.69 -1.61
N LEU A 96 -0.28 0.53 -0.96
CA LEU A 96 -1.27 -0.05 -0.06
C LEU A 96 -1.19 0.51 1.36
N GLY A 97 0.01 0.93 1.77
CA GLY A 97 0.28 1.37 3.13
C GLY A 97 1.70 1.88 3.28
N ILE A 98 2.02 2.32 4.48
CA ILE A 98 3.39 2.60 4.93
C ILE A 98 3.72 1.60 6.04
N VAL A 99 4.87 0.95 5.93
CA VAL A 99 5.49 0.28 7.06
C VAL A 99 6.50 1.25 7.67
N ARG A 100 6.43 1.44 8.98
CA ARG A 100 7.46 2.15 9.74
C ARG A 100 7.86 1.38 10.98
N PHE A 101 9.11 1.48 11.37
CA PHE A 101 9.54 1.02 12.69
C PHE A 101 9.17 2.07 13.75
N ASP A 102 8.48 1.65 14.81
CA ASP A 102 8.16 2.50 15.95
C ASP A 102 9.15 2.23 17.09
N LEU A 103 9.95 3.25 17.43
CA LEU A 103 10.99 3.13 18.44
C LEU A 103 10.44 2.95 19.87
N ARG A 104 9.23 3.45 20.16
CA ARG A 104 8.63 3.34 21.49
C ARG A 104 8.07 1.96 21.74
N GLU A 105 7.35 1.43 20.74
CA GLU A 105 6.76 0.11 20.79
C GLU A 105 7.75 -1.00 20.38
N ASN A 106 8.94 -0.62 19.91
CA ASN A 106 10.00 -1.50 19.40
C ASN A 106 9.48 -2.54 18.39
N ARG A 107 8.62 -2.09 17.45
CA ARG A 107 7.98 -2.95 16.45
C ARG A 107 7.64 -2.19 15.18
N HIS A 108 7.42 -2.94 14.10
CA HIS A 108 6.88 -2.35 12.87
C HIS A 108 5.38 -2.06 13.02
N ILE A 109 4.94 -0.95 12.45
CA ILE A 109 3.55 -0.51 12.42
C ILE A 109 3.14 -0.31 10.95
N LEU A 110 1.93 -0.75 10.62
CA LEU A 110 1.28 -0.51 9.34
C LEU A 110 0.37 0.72 9.43
N GLU A 111 0.64 1.71 8.59
CA GLU A 111 -0.27 2.81 8.33
C GLU A 111 -0.98 2.56 6.99
N ILE A 112 -2.26 2.22 7.06
CA ILE A 112 -3.03 1.82 5.89
C ILE A 112 -3.34 3.02 4.98
N ARG A 113 -3.22 2.83 3.66
CA ARG A 113 -3.75 3.76 2.65
C ARG A 113 -5.08 3.27 2.11
N GLN A 114 -5.84 4.17 1.49
CA GLN A 114 -7.16 3.86 0.94
C GLN A 114 -7.14 2.63 0.00
N ALA A 115 -6.19 2.54 -0.93
CA ALA A 115 -6.06 1.40 -1.84
C ALA A 115 -5.82 0.07 -1.09
N GLY A 116 -5.07 0.10 0.02
CA GLY A 116 -4.90 -1.07 0.88
C GLY A 116 -6.19 -1.47 1.59
N ALA A 117 -6.94 -0.51 2.12
CA ALA A 117 -8.24 -0.78 2.74
C ALA A 117 -9.25 -1.36 1.72
N GLU A 118 -9.32 -0.79 0.52
CA GLU A 118 -10.19 -1.26 -0.57
C GLU A 118 -9.83 -2.68 -1.01
N LEU A 119 -8.54 -3.00 -1.12
CA LEU A 119 -8.06 -4.33 -1.48
C LEU A 119 -8.52 -5.42 -0.49
N PHE A 120 -8.63 -5.08 0.78
CA PHE A 120 -9.01 -6.01 1.85
C PHE A 120 -10.50 -5.98 2.20
N ASN A 121 -11.27 -5.03 1.67
CA ASN A 121 -12.66 -4.77 2.06
C ASN A 121 -13.55 -6.02 2.02
N ALA A 122 -13.40 -6.88 1.01
CA ALA A 122 -14.22 -8.07 0.83
C ALA A 122 -13.85 -9.26 1.74
N CYS A 123 -12.64 -9.28 2.31
CA CYS A 123 -12.11 -10.44 3.04
C CYS A 123 -11.61 -10.12 4.46
N ALA A 124 -11.63 -8.84 4.86
CA ALA A 124 -11.24 -8.44 6.19
C ALA A 124 -12.13 -9.12 7.26
N ARG A 125 -11.51 -9.44 8.39
CA ARG A 125 -12.10 -10.13 9.56
C ARG A 125 -11.86 -9.39 10.87
N LYS A 126 -11.00 -8.37 10.85
CA LYS A 126 -10.67 -7.49 11.99
C LYS A 126 -10.75 -6.04 11.55
N ASN A 127 -10.94 -5.14 12.53
CA ASN A 127 -10.95 -3.68 12.34
C ASN A 127 -11.95 -3.20 11.27
N ILE A 128 -13.08 -3.90 11.13
CA ILE A 128 -14.21 -3.48 10.30
C ILE A 128 -15.24 -2.82 11.21
N VAL A 129 -15.66 -1.62 10.85
CA VAL A 129 -16.75 -0.90 11.52
C VAL A 129 -17.84 -0.67 10.49
N THR A 130 -19.01 -1.24 10.72
CA THR A 130 -20.22 -0.94 9.95
C THR A 130 -21.05 0.02 10.79
N PHE A 131 -21.59 1.08 10.21
CA PHE A 131 -22.43 2.02 10.93
C PHE A 131 -23.63 2.42 10.08
N GLY A 132 -24.79 2.52 10.72
CA GLY A 132 -26.02 3.01 10.10
C GLY A 132 -26.13 4.52 10.31
N SER A 133 -26.46 5.26 9.25
CA SER A 133 -26.82 6.68 9.30
C SER A 133 -25.77 7.63 9.90
N MET A 134 -24.88 8.13 9.04
CA MET A 134 -24.29 9.46 9.26
C MET A 134 -24.41 10.31 8.00
N SER A 135 -25.04 11.47 8.12
CA SER A 135 -24.98 12.51 7.09
C SER A 135 -23.67 13.29 7.22
N GLY A 136 -22.77 13.13 6.24
CA GLY A 136 -21.58 13.98 6.09
C GLY A 136 -20.25 13.24 5.99
N HIS A 137 -19.19 14.00 5.73
CA HIS A 137 -17.83 13.51 5.56
C HIS A 137 -17.22 13.09 6.92
N LEU A 138 -16.55 11.92 6.97
CA LEU A 138 -15.98 11.28 8.17
C LEU A 138 -14.64 11.87 8.63
N LYS A 139 -14.15 12.94 7.98
CA LYS A 139 -12.79 13.47 8.19
C LYS A 139 -12.56 13.87 9.65
N GLY A 140 -11.81 13.03 10.36
CA GLY A 140 -11.41 13.24 11.76
C GLY A 140 -12.54 13.08 12.79
N LYS A 141 -13.69 12.52 12.39
CA LYS A 141 -14.82 12.31 13.32
C LYS A 141 -14.78 10.92 13.91
N SER A 142 -14.86 10.82 15.23
CA SER A 142 -15.15 9.57 15.91
C SER A 142 -16.58 9.13 15.61
N ILE A 143 -16.78 7.83 15.42
CA ILE A 143 -18.12 7.25 15.28
C ILE A 143 -18.60 6.91 16.70
N PRO A 144 -19.71 7.49 17.17
CA PRO A 144 -20.28 7.13 18.46
C PRO A 144 -20.64 5.64 18.48
N GLY A 145 -20.41 4.97 19.62
CA GLY A 145 -20.60 3.52 19.74
C GLY A 145 -22.05 3.09 19.51
N GLU A 146 -23.02 3.98 19.76
CA GLU A 146 -24.44 3.75 19.48
C GLU A 146 -24.78 3.63 17.98
N ASN A 147 -23.87 4.06 17.08
CA ASN A 147 -24.07 4.00 15.64
C ASN A 147 -23.37 2.80 14.96
N ILE A 148 -22.64 1.99 15.72
CA ILE A 148 -21.88 0.80 15.28
C ILE A 148 -22.68 -0.46 15.60
#